data_AF-A0A2V6MX68-F1
#
_entry.id   AF-A0A2V6MX68-F1
#
_cell.length_a   1.000
_cell.length_b   1.000
_cell.length_c   1.000
_cell.angle_alpha   90.00
_cell.angle_beta   90.00
_cell.angle_gamma   90.00
#
_symmetry.space_group_name_H-M   'P 1'
#
loop_
_entity.id
_entity.type
_entity.pdbx_description
1 polymer ?
#
loop_
_entity_poly.entity_id
_entity_poly.type
_entity_poly.pdbx_seq_one_letter_code
_entity_poly.pdbx_strand_id
1 'polypeptide(L)'
;MKPVYHKTTIRVGLMMETEIQAMVRNLNRELKNYPNIRLQYSEALKNVDFSRLELISSVDGWHPSVEGQKALAEAAYTGLHPTLDFLGINPPRKASLPH
;
A
#
# COMPACT_ATOMS: atom_id res chain seq x y z
N MET A 1 -18.08 9.15 -11.64
CA MET A 1 -17.10 10.09 -12.24
C MET A 1 -17.39 10.24 -13.72
N LYS A 2 -17.35 11.43 -14.33
CA LYS A 2 -17.56 11.53 -15.79
C LYS A 2 -16.32 10.94 -16.51
N PRO A 3 -16.49 10.08 -17.52
CA PRO A 3 -15.38 9.44 -18.24
C PRO A 3 -14.32 10.42 -18.78
N VAL A 4 -14.75 11.64 -19.13
CA VAL A 4 -13.89 12.71 -19.66
C VAL A 4 -12.80 13.16 -18.68
N TYR A 5 -12.95 12.93 -17.37
CA TYR A 5 -11.95 13.32 -16.38
C TYR A 5 -10.95 12.20 -16.05
N HIS A 6 -11.16 10.97 -16.52
CA HIS A 6 -10.35 9.82 -16.12
C HIS A 6 -8.86 10.02 -16.42
N LYS A 7 -8.51 10.46 -17.64
CA LYS A 7 -7.12 10.67 -18.05
C LYS A 7 -6.43 11.76 -17.21
N THR A 8 -7.13 12.86 -16.95
CA THR A 8 -6.58 13.97 -16.15
C THR A 8 -6.40 13.55 -14.70
N THR A 9 -7.35 12.81 -14.12
CA THR A 9 -7.23 12.32 -12.74
C THR A 9 -6.12 11.30 -12.59
N ILE A 10 -5.97 10.36 -13.54
CA ILE A 10 -4.82 9.43 -13.55
C ILE A 10 -3.51 10.22 -13.58
N ARG A 11 -3.41 11.23 -14.45
CA ARG A 11 -2.21 12.07 -14.54
C ARG A 11 -1.90 12.78 -13.21
N VAL A 12 -2.90 13.36 -12.56
CA VAL A 12 -2.72 14.00 -11.24
C VAL A 12 -2.28 12.99 -10.19
N GLY A 13 -2.88 11.78 -10.18
CA GLY A 13 -2.46 10.70 -9.28
C GLY A 13 -1.00 10.31 -9.46
N LEU A 14 -0.53 10.17 -10.70
CA LEU A 14 0.88 9.86 -11.00
C LEU A 14 1.84 10.99 -10.60
N MET A 15 1.42 12.24 -10.74
CA MET A 15 2.19 13.40 -10.27
C MET A 15 2.31 13.38 -8.74
N MET A 16 1.21 13.18 -8.02
CA MET A 16 1.22 13.06 -6.56
C MET A 16 2.11 11.92 -6.08
N GLU A 17 2.05 10.78 -6.76
CA GLU A 17 2.89 9.63 -6.45
C GLU A 17 4.39 9.96 -6.57
N THR A 18 4.79 10.63 -7.66
CA THR A 18 6.17 11.05 -7.89
C THR A 18 6.66 11.99 -6.79
N GLU A 19 5.81 12.93 -6.37
CA GLU A 19 6.12 13.86 -5.27
C GLU A 19 6.23 13.15 -3.93
N ILE A 20 5.34 12.20 -3.62
CA ILE A 20 5.43 11.39 -2.40
C ILE A 20 6.74 10.60 -2.36
N GLN A 21 7.14 9.98 -3.46
CA GLN A 21 8.43 9.29 -3.55
C GLN A 21 9.61 10.24 -3.32
N ALA A 22 9.57 11.45 -3.87
CA ALA A 22 10.59 12.46 -3.65
C ALA A 22 10.66 12.92 -2.19
N MET A 23 9.51 13.18 -1.56
CA MET A 23 9.41 13.53 -0.15
C MET A 23 9.99 12.44 0.74
N VAL A 24 9.63 11.17 0.52
CA VAL A 24 10.18 10.04 1.29
C VAL A 24 11.70 9.96 1.15
N ARG A 25 12.27 10.17 -0.05
CA ARG A 25 13.73 10.19 -0.24
C ARG A 25 14.40 11.33 0.53
N ASN A 26 13.81 12.53 0.52
CA ASN A 26 14.36 13.70 1.19
C ASN A 26 14.29 13.54 2.72
N LEU A 27 13.13 13.17 3.24
CA LEU A 27 12.92 12.93 4.67
C LEU A 27 13.82 11.83 5.22
N ASN A 28 14.09 10.76 4.45
CA ASN A 28 15.03 9.73 4.88
C ASN A 28 16.48 10.27 5.04
N ARG A 29 16.87 11.34 4.34
CA ARG A 29 18.18 11.99 4.58
C ARG A 29 18.19 12.74 5.90
N GLU A 30 17.08 13.38 6.25
CA GLU A 30 16.90 14.10 7.52
C GLU A 30 16.80 13.13 8.70
N LEU A 31 16.15 11.99 8.50
CA LEU A 31 15.96 10.94 9.50
C LEU A 31 17.22 10.09 9.76
N LYS A 32 18.34 10.34 9.07
CA LYS A 32 19.58 9.55 9.18
C LYS A 32 20.10 9.42 10.63
N ASN A 33 19.81 10.39 11.48
CA ASN A 33 20.24 10.42 12.88
C ASN A 33 19.17 9.89 13.87
N TYR A 34 18.03 9.40 13.39
CA TYR A 34 16.92 8.90 14.19
C TYR A 34 16.71 7.39 13.94
N PRO A 35 17.54 6.52 14.56
CA PRO A 35 17.59 5.09 14.23
C PRO A 35 16.29 4.32 14.57
N ASN A 36 15.41 4.92 15.36
CA ASN A 36 14.12 4.35 15.76
C ASN A 36 12.97 4.68 14.79
N ILE A 37 13.21 5.44 13.73
CA ILE A 37 12.20 5.82 12.73
C ILE A 37 12.63 5.32 11.36
N ARG A 38 11.74 4.58 10.68
CA ARG A 38 11.94 4.15 9.29
C ARG A 38 10.77 4.62 8.44
N LEU A 39 11.05 5.49 7.47
CA LEU A 39 10.07 5.97 6.52
C LEU A 39 10.23 5.22 5.19
N GLN A 40 9.16 4.60 4.71
CA GLN A 40 9.18 3.84 3.45
C GLN A 40 8.00 4.21 2.57
N TYR A 41 8.30 4.33 1.28
CA TYR A 41 7.30 4.38 0.23
C TYR A 41 6.95 2.95 -0.18
N SER A 42 5.67 2.69 -0.46
CA SER A 42 5.20 1.37 -0.90
C SER A 42 4.14 1.52 -1.98
N GLU A 43 4.20 0.65 -2.97
CA GLU A 43 3.22 0.54 -4.05
C GLU A 43 2.27 -0.64 -3.85
N ALA A 44 2.33 -1.30 -2.69
CA ALA A 44 1.66 -2.58 -2.48
C ALA A 44 0.14 -2.53 -2.75
N LEU A 45 -0.50 -1.40 -2.46
CA LEU A 45 -1.94 -1.21 -2.71
C LEU A 45 -2.30 -1.23 -4.19
N LYS A 46 -1.37 -0.91 -5.11
CA LYS A 46 -1.60 -0.96 -6.56
C LYS A 46 -1.83 -2.38 -7.07
N ASN A 47 -1.47 -3.39 -6.29
CA ASN A 47 -1.59 -4.80 -6.67
C ASN A 47 -3.01 -5.35 -6.46
N VAL A 48 -3.92 -4.58 -5.85
CA VAL A 48 -5.32 -4.98 -5.67
C VAL A 48 -6.08 -4.74 -6.97
N ASP A 49 -6.61 -5.81 -7.56
CA ASP A 49 -7.40 -5.75 -8.79
C ASP A 49 -8.86 -5.32 -8.53
N PHE A 50 -9.13 -4.02 -8.67
CA PHE A 50 -10.46 -3.44 -8.56
C PHE A 50 -11.35 -3.61 -9.80
N SER A 51 -10.95 -4.41 -10.80
CA SER A 51 -11.91 -4.85 -11.84
C SER A 51 -13.00 -5.79 -11.27
N ARG A 52 -12.74 -6.36 -10.10
CA ARG A 52 -13.62 -7.23 -9.32
C ARG A 52 -14.71 -6.42 -8.60
N LEU A 53 -15.95 -6.55 -9.03
CA LEU A 53 -17.09 -5.77 -8.52
C LEU A 53 -17.34 -6.00 -7.02
N GLU A 54 -17.06 -7.19 -6.49
CA GLU A 54 -17.20 -7.49 -5.06
C GLU A 54 -16.28 -6.65 -4.16
N LEU A 55 -15.22 -6.07 -4.72
CA LEU A 55 -14.28 -5.21 -3.98
C LEU A 55 -14.72 -3.74 -3.94
N ILE A 56 -15.76 -3.37 -4.69
CA ILE A 56 -16.30 -2.00 -4.75
C ILE A 56 -17.62 -1.95 -4.00
N SER A 57 -17.82 -0.88 -3.22
CA SER A 57 -19.06 -0.62 -2.49
C SER A 57 -20.24 -0.53 -3.46
N SER A 58 -21.26 -1.35 -3.25
CA SER A 58 -22.51 -1.27 -4.01
C SER A 58 -23.35 -0.04 -3.68
N VAL A 59 -23.02 0.69 -2.61
CA VAL A 59 -23.75 1.89 -2.17
C VAL A 59 -23.41 3.09 -3.04
N ASP A 60 -22.14 3.27 -3.38
CA ASP A 60 -21.65 4.44 -4.10
C ASP A 60 -20.86 4.13 -5.38
N GLY A 61 -20.51 2.86 -5.61
CA GLY A 61 -19.75 2.43 -6.78
C GLY A 61 -18.32 3.00 -6.83
N TRP A 62 -17.76 3.39 -5.69
CA TRP A 62 -16.48 4.08 -5.62
C TRP A 62 -15.57 3.57 -4.49
N HIS A 63 -16.04 3.57 -3.25
CA HIS A 63 -15.19 3.19 -2.12
C HIS A 63 -14.96 1.68 -2.08
N PRO A 64 -13.84 1.20 -1.52
CA PRO A 64 -13.67 -0.23 -1.27
C PRO A 64 -14.80 -0.77 -0.40
N SER A 65 -15.37 -1.91 -0.80
CA SER A 65 -16.31 -2.68 0.02
C SER A 65 -15.59 -3.26 1.26
N VAL A 66 -16.31 -3.98 2.12
CA VAL A 66 -15.67 -4.73 3.22
C VAL A 66 -14.62 -5.70 2.69
N GLU A 67 -14.90 -6.41 1.59
CA GLU A 67 -13.92 -7.32 0.96
C GLU A 67 -12.78 -6.54 0.27
N GLY A 68 -13.08 -5.38 -0.33
CA GLY A 68 -12.06 -4.47 -0.85
C GLY A 68 -11.10 -3.97 0.23
N GLN A 69 -11.60 -3.63 1.42
CA GLN A 69 -10.78 -3.21 2.56
C GLN A 69 -9.88 -4.35 3.06
N LYS A 70 -10.41 -5.58 3.14
CA LYS A 70 -9.60 -6.76 3.49
C LYS A 70 -8.49 -7.00 2.46
N ALA A 71 -8.79 -6.90 1.17
CA ALA A 71 -7.80 -7.05 0.11
C ALA A 71 -6.70 -5.96 0.18
N LEU A 72 -7.08 -4.70 0.43
CA LEU A 72 -6.11 -3.63 0.66
C LEU A 72 -5.25 -3.87 1.90
N ALA A 73 -5.83 -4.35 3.00
CA ALA A 73 -5.10 -4.68 4.22
C ALA A 73 -4.10 -5.83 4.00
N GLU A 74 -4.50 -6.88 3.27
CA GLU A 74 -3.63 -7.98 2.90
C GLU A 74 -2.48 -7.53 1.99
N ALA A 75 -2.77 -6.68 1.00
CA ALA A 75 -1.75 -6.10 0.13
C ALA A 75 -0.76 -5.23 0.92
N ALA A 76 -1.25 -4.37 1.81
CA ALA A 76 -0.42 -3.56 2.70
C ALA A 76 0.46 -4.44 3.59
N TYR A 77 -0.10 -5.47 4.22
CA TYR A 77 0.64 -6.40 5.06
C TYR A 77 1.72 -7.12 4.26
N THR A 78 1.38 -7.71 3.12
CA THR A 78 2.33 -8.43 2.24
C THR A 78 3.47 -7.52 1.78
N GLY A 79 3.17 -6.27 1.42
CA GLY A 79 4.16 -5.30 0.98
C GLY A 79 5.05 -4.77 2.09
N LEU A 80 4.51 -4.56 3.29
CA LEU A 80 5.26 -4.04 4.43
C LEU A 80 6.04 -5.13 5.16
N HIS A 81 5.49 -6.33 5.26
CA HIS A 81 5.98 -7.43 6.09
C HIS A 81 7.49 -7.70 5.92
N PRO A 82 8.06 -7.84 4.70
CA PRO A 82 9.51 -8.04 4.51
C PRO A 82 10.37 -6.90 5.05
N THR A 83 9.79 -5.73 5.26
CA THR A 83 10.48 -4.54 5.75
C THR A 83 10.34 -4.33 7.24
N LEU A 84 9.49 -5.12 7.93
CA LEU A 84 9.23 -5.02 9.36
C LEU A 84 10.23 -5.78 10.23
N ASP A 85 11.21 -6.48 9.63
CA ASP A 85 12.25 -7.22 10.37
C ASP A 85 12.94 -6.38 11.46
N PHE A 86 13.12 -5.08 11.21
CA PHE A 86 13.72 -4.15 12.18
C PHE A 86 12.88 -3.95 13.45
N LEU A 87 11.58 -4.27 13.43
CA LEU A 87 10.71 -4.20 14.60
C LEU A 87 10.85 -5.45 15.49
N GLY A 88 11.56 -6.49 15.05
CA GLY A 88 11.69 -7.75 15.80
C GLY A 88 10.38 -8.53 15.94
N ILE A 89 9.33 -8.13 15.21
CA ILE A 89 8.02 -8.79 15.19
C ILE A 89 8.11 -9.92 14.15
N ASN A 90 8.77 -11.02 14.50
CA ASN A 90 8.74 -12.21 13.66
C ASN A 90 7.37 -12.88 13.80
N PRO A 91 6.63 -13.13 12.71
CA PRO A 91 5.53 -14.08 12.77
C PRO A 91 6.10 -15.45 13.18
N PRO A 92 5.37 -16.27 13.95
CA PRO A 92 5.81 -17.63 14.23
C PRO A 92 6.03 -18.35 12.89
N ARG A 93 7.27 -18.80 12.64
CA ARG A 93 7.57 -19.71 11.53
C ARG A 93 6.57 -20.85 11.63
N LYS A 94 5.78 -21.10 10.57
CA LYS A 94 5.06 -22.37 10.44
C LYS A 94 6.11 -23.47 10.60
N ALA A 95 6.05 -24.19 11.71
CA ALA A 95 6.90 -25.34 11.93
C ALA A 95 6.65 -26.28 10.75
N SER A 96 7.69 -26.53 9.95
CA SER A 96 7.69 -27.62 9.00
C SER A 96 7.51 -28.90 9.82
N LEU A 97 6.33 -29.51 9.72
CA LEU A 97 6.07 -30.82 10.31
C LEU A 97 7.03 -31.81 9.64
N PRO A 98 7.81 -32.59 10.41
CA PRO A 98 8.62 -33.65 9.84
C PRO A 98 7.69 -34.73 9.24
N HIS A 99 8.02 -35.14 8.02
CA HIS A 99 7.49 -36.34 7.38
C HIS A 99 8.08 -37.59 8.04
#